data_AF-A0A7X8C6P2-F1
#
_entry.id   AF-A0A7X8C6P2-F1
#
_cell.length_a   1.000
_cell.length_b   1.000
_cell.length_c   1.000
_cell.angle_alpha   90.00
_cell.angle_beta   90.00
_cell.angle_gamma   90.00
#
_symmetry.space_group_name_H-M   'P 1'
#
loop_
_entity.id
_entity.type
_entity.pdbx_description
1 polymer ?
#
loop_
_entity_poly.entity_id
_entity_poly.type
_entity_poly.pdbx_seq_one_letter_code
_entity_poly.pdbx_strand_id
1 'polypeptide(L)'
;FDRFLNFKVLYKNIVGKHPLSFQLTGVWDLSFYNKRISVCGFADFWREDNLNFTDAAGNNLTTPLTTRYVFISEPQFWYNITQHLSAGSEIEIAANFSSVYGWKICPTLGIKWNF
;
A
#
# COMPACT_ATOMS: atom_id res chain seq x y z
N PHE A 1 -7.18 -19.58 -14.69
CA PHE A 1 -6.93 -18.13 -14.69
C PHE A 1 -7.69 -17.65 -13.49
N ASP A 2 -6.96 -17.23 -12.47
CA ASP A 2 -7.47 -17.22 -11.11
C ASP A 2 -7.54 -15.75 -10.68
N ARG A 3 -8.73 -15.30 -10.26
CA ARG A 3 -8.97 -13.94 -9.79
C ARG A 3 -9.53 -13.99 -8.38
N PHE A 4 -8.95 -13.20 -7.50
CA PHE A 4 -9.44 -12.92 -6.18
C PHE A 4 -9.44 -11.41 -5.95
N LEU A 5 -10.57 -10.90 -5.47
CA LEU A 5 -10.71 -9.52 -5.01
C LEU A 5 -11.50 -9.56 -3.70
N ASN A 6 -10.91 -9.02 -2.65
CA ASN A 6 -11.55 -8.79 -1.38
C ASN A 6 -11.66 -7.29 -1.15
N PHE A 7 -12.87 -6.81 -0.92
CA PHE A 7 -13.11 -5.40 -0.62
C PHE A 7 -13.81 -5.29 0.73
N LYS A 8 -13.27 -4.45 1.62
CA LYS A 8 -13.80 -4.21 2.97
C LYS A 8 -14.03 -2.73 3.17
N VAL A 9 -15.14 -2.42 3.84
CA VAL A 9 -15.50 -1.09 4.30
C VAL A 9 -15.60 -1.17 5.81
N LEU A 10 -14.83 -0.36 6.51
CA LEU A 10 -14.78 -0.33 7.96
C LEU A 10 -15.07 1.07 8.48
N TYR A 11 -15.88 1.15 9.53
CA TYR A 11 -15.96 2.33 10.38
C TYR A 11 -14.83 2.26 11.41
N LYS A 12 -14.10 3.34 11.60
CA LYS A 12 -12.93 3.41 12.49
C LYS A 12 -13.10 4.60 13.42
N ASN A 13 -12.99 4.37 14.72
CA ASN A 13 -12.85 5.44 15.71
C ASN A 13 -11.43 5.36 16.26
N ILE A 14 -10.67 6.45 16.12
CA ILE A 14 -9.30 6.55 16.61
C ILE A 14 -9.26 7.60 17.71
N VAL A 15 -9.04 7.15 18.94
CA VAL A 15 -8.94 8.02 20.12
C VAL A 15 -7.79 9.03 19.92
N GLY A 16 -8.07 10.32 20.14
CA GLY A 16 -7.09 11.39 19.98
C GLY A 16 -6.85 11.84 18.54
N LYS A 17 -7.62 11.33 17.58
CA LYS A 17 -7.59 11.74 16.17
C LYS A 17 -8.99 12.24 15.78
N HIS A 18 -9.63 11.57 14.83
CA HIS A 18 -10.98 11.90 14.39
C HIS A 18 -11.98 10.84 14.88
N PRO A 19 -13.10 11.24 15.53
CA PRO A 19 -14.07 10.29 16.09
C PRO A 19 -14.90 9.55 15.01
N LEU A 20 -15.02 10.12 13.82
CA LEU A 20 -15.80 9.61 12.68
C LEU A 20 -14.89 9.29 11.47
N SER A 21 -14.01 8.32 11.63
CA SER A 21 -13.14 7.85 10.55
C SER A 21 -13.73 6.64 9.83
N PHE A 22 -13.29 6.42 8.60
CA PHE A 22 -13.63 5.26 7.78
C PHE A 22 -12.36 4.71 7.16
N GLN A 23 -12.36 3.43 6.80
CA GLN A 23 -11.30 2.76 6.06
C GLN A 23 -11.91 1.91 4.94
N LEU A 24 -11.38 2.08 3.74
CA LEU A 24 -11.66 1.28 2.56
C LEU A 24 -10.42 0.47 2.26
N THR A 25 -10.56 -0.85 2.21
CA THR A 25 -9.46 -1.79 1.99
C THR A 25 -9.80 -2.67 0.80
N GLY A 26 -8.95 -2.65 -0.23
CA GLY A 26 -8.99 -3.57 -1.35
C GLY A 26 -7.76 -4.47 -1.33
N VAL A 27 -7.95 -5.79 -1.42
CA VAL A 27 -6.87 -6.78 -1.57
C VAL A 27 -7.16 -7.59 -2.81
N TRP A 28 -6.18 -7.74 -3.70
CA TRP A 28 -6.34 -8.49 -4.94
C TRP A 28 -5.23 -9.51 -5.13
N ASP A 29 -5.57 -10.60 -5.82
CA ASP A 29 -4.64 -11.58 -6.34
C ASP A 29 -5.14 -12.04 -7.72
N LEU A 30 -4.30 -11.86 -8.74
CA LEU A 30 -4.59 -12.19 -10.12
C LEU A 30 -3.45 -13.06 -10.65
N SER A 31 -3.77 -14.28 -11.08
CA SER A 31 -2.79 -15.20 -11.65
C SER A 31 -3.11 -15.52 -13.12
N PHE A 32 -2.17 -15.19 -14.01
CA PHE A 32 -2.26 -15.33 -15.47
C PHE A 32 -1.33 -16.42 -16.01
N TYR A 33 -1.58 -16.84 -17.26
CA TYR A 33 -0.73 -17.77 -18.02
C TYR A 33 -0.30 -19.03 -17.24
N ASN A 34 -1.28 -19.75 -16.67
CA ASN A 34 -1.03 -20.93 -15.86
C ASN A 34 -0.10 -20.65 -14.65
N LYS A 35 -0.35 -19.55 -13.95
CA LYS A 35 0.45 -19.05 -12.81
C LYS A 35 1.90 -18.73 -13.17
N ARG A 36 2.17 -18.28 -14.40
CA ARG A 36 3.48 -17.71 -14.78
C ARG A 36 3.61 -16.23 -14.41
N ILE A 37 2.49 -15.53 -14.32
CA ILE A 37 2.44 -14.12 -13.93
C ILE A 37 1.45 -14.00 -12.78
N SER A 38 1.90 -13.41 -11.68
CA SER A 38 1.08 -13.13 -10.51
C SER A 38 1.10 -11.63 -10.24
N VAL A 39 -0.09 -11.04 -10.18
CA VAL A 39 -0.30 -9.63 -9.85
C VAL A 39 -1.14 -9.59 -8.60
N CYS A 40 -0.54 -9.23 -7.48
CA CYS A 40 -1.19 -9.16 -6.19
C CYS A 40 -0.94 -7.80 -5.54
N GLY A 41 -1.59 -7.54 -4.42
CA GLY A 41 -1.35 -6.33 -3.66
C GLY A 41 -2.57 -5.90 -2.89
N PHE A 42 -2.44 -4.76 -2.23
CA PHE A 42 -3.53 -4.13 -1.51
C PHE A 42 -3.52 -2.62 -1.68
N ALA A 43 -4.66 -2.01 -1.39
CA ALA A 43 -4.85 -0.57 -1.33
C ALA A 43 -5.77 -0.24 -0.15
N ASP A 44 -5.28 0.61 0.73
CA ASP A 44 -5.98 1.11 1.90
C ASP A 44 -6.14 2.62 1.79
N PHE A 45 -7.37 3.08 1.94
CA PHE A 45 -7.71 4.50 2.00
C PHE A 45 -8.52 4.75 3.25
N TRP A 46 -8.04 5.63 4.13
CA TRP A 46 -8.77 5.95 5.35
C TRP A 46 -8.63 7.42 5.71
N ARG A 47 -9.58 7.87 6.52
CA ARG A 47 -9.53 9.19 7.13
C ARG A 47 -8.78 9.09 8.45
N GLU A 48 -7.75 9.92 8.63
CA GLU A 48 -7.02 10.05 9.88
C GLU A 48 -6.33 11.41 9.91
N ASP A 49 -6.57 12.17 10.97
CA ASP A 49 -6.01 13.51 11.15
C ASP A 49 -4.55 13.39 11.64
N ASN A 50 -3.60 13.43 10.70
CA ASN A 50 -2.18 13.25 10.96
C ASN A 50 -1.40 14.56 10.87
N LEU A 51 -0.53 14.79 11.84
CA LEU A 51 0.41 15.89 11.85
C LEU A 51 1.72 15.40 11.23
N ASN A 52 2.10 15.97 10.09
CA ASN A 52 3.29 15.58 9.34
C ASN A 52 4.45 16.53 9.62
N PHE A 53 5.64 15.97 9.69
CA PHE A 53 6.87 16.70 10.05
C PHE A 53 7.93 16.63 8.96
N THR A 54 7.85 15.65 8.06
CA THR A 54 8.82 15.45 6.98
C THR A 54 8.14 15.45 5.63
N ASP A 55 8.88 15.80 4.58
CA ASP A 55 8.44 15.64 3.19
C ASP A 55 8.72 14.21 2.68
N ALA A 56 8.20 13.88 1.50
CA ALA A 56 8.42 12.58 0.85
C ALA A 56 9.90 12.27 0.56
N ALA A 57 10.78 13.29 0.52
CA ALA A 57 12.22 13.14 0.34
C ALA A 57 12.99 12.94 1.67
N GLY A 58 12.30 13.01 2.81
CA GLY A 58 12.89 12.84 4.14
C GLY A 58 13.43 14.14 4.77
N ASN A 59 13.17 15.31 4.17
CA ASN A 59 13.54 16.59 4.75
C ASN A 59 12.50 17.05 5.77
N ASN A 60 12.92 17.78 6.80
CA ASN A 60 11.99 18.37 7.77
C ASN A 60 11.20 19.52 7.12
N LEU A 61 9.90 19.56 7.38
CA LEU A 61 9.03 20.66 7.01
C LEU A 61 9.30 21.87 7.93
N THR A 62 9.37 23.07 7.35
CA THR A 62 9.53 24.32 8.11
C THR A 62 8.32 24.61 9.00
N THR A 63 7.15 24.05 8.68
CA THR A 63 5.95 24.12 9.50
C THR A 63 5.22 22.79 9.42
N PRO A 64 4.82 22.18 10.56
CA PRO A 64 4.05 20.94 10.55
C PRO A 64 2.72 21.11 9.79
N LEU A 65 2.39 20.11 8.97
CA LEU A 65 1.17 20.12 8.15
C LEU A 65 0.19 19.04 8.58
N THR A 66 -1.05 19.42 8.86
CA THR A 66 -2.11 18.49 9.20
C THR A 66 -2.82 17.99 7.95
N THR A 67 -2.80 16.68 7.75
CA THR A 67 -3.53 15.98 6.68
C THR A 67 -4.66 15.17 7.28
N ARG A 68 -5.73 14.96 6.50
CA ARG A 68 -6.95 14.27 6.99
C ARG A 68 -7.17 12.91 6.36
N TYR A 69 -6.48 12.62 5.26
CA TYR A 69 -6.64 11.41 4.49
C TYR A 69 -5.29 10.76 4.28
N VAL A 70 -5.30 9.44 4.42
CA VAL A 70 -4.13 8.59 4.24
C VAL A 70 -4.46 7.55 3.19
N PHE A 71 -3.50 7.30 2.32
CA PHE A 71 -3.57 6.27 1.32
C PHE A 71 -2.29 5.45 1.37
N ILE A 72 -2.40 4.12 1.35
CA ILE A 72 -1.26 3.23 1.14
C ILE A 72 -1.66 2.19 0.11
N SER A 73 -0.72 1.79 -0.72
CA SER A 73 -0.91 0.68 -1.65
C SER A 73 0.41 0.02 -1.94
N GLU A 74 0.37 -1.30 -2.09
CA GLU A 74 1.55 -2.10 -2.38
C GLU A 74 1.22 -3.09 -3.51
N PRO A 75 1.09 -2.60 -4.76
CA PRO A 75 0.99 -3.48 -5.91
C PRO A 75 2.30 -4.26 -6.10
N GLN A 76 2.15 -5.56 -6.29
CA GLN A 76 3.23 -6.51 -6.55
C GLN A 76 3.02 -7.19 -7.91
N PHE A 77 4.11 -7.34 -8.65
CA PHE A 77 4.16 -8.03 -9.93
C PHE A 77 5.26 -9.09 -9.90
N TRP A 78 4.88 -10.35 -10.14
CA TRP A 78 5.78 -11.50 -10.10
C TRP A 78 5.72 -12.29 -11.40
N TYR A 79 6.90 -12.62 -11.92
CA TYR A 79 7.11 -13.58 -12.99
C TYR A 79 7.68 -14.88 -12.42
N ASN A 80 6.90 -15.96 -12.54
CA ASN A 80 7.24 -17.26 -11.99
C ASN A 80 8.05 -18.03 -13.03
N ILE A 81 9.38 -17.99 -12.87
CA ILE A 81 10.37 -18.62 -13.76
C ILE A 81 10.25 -20.14 -13.67
N THR A 82 10.07 -20.66 -12.45
CA THR A 82 9.79 -22.07 -12.18
C THR A 82 8.66 -22.17 -11.15
N GLN A 83 8.26 -23.40 -10.78
CA GLN A 83 7.29 -23.59 -9.69
C GLN A 83 7.80 -23.08 -8.33
N HIS A 84 9.12 -23.00 -8.17
CA HIS A 84 9.78 -22.59 -6.93
C HIS A 84 10.36 -21.19 -7.03
N LEU A 85 10.81 -20.73 -8.20
CA LEU A 85 11.50 -19.46 -8.36
C LEU A 85 10.63 -18.43 -9.05
N SER A 86 10.46 -17.28 -8.40
CA SER A 86 9.74 -16.11 -8.93
C SER A 86 10.63 -14.87 -8.84
N ALA A 87 10.61 -14.03 -9.86
CA ALA A 87 11.29 -12.74 -9.86
C ALA A 87 10.29 -11.65 -10.19
N GLY A 88 10.39 -10.50 -9.53
CA GLY A 88 9.34 -9.51 -9.59
C GLY A 88 9.72 -8.17 -9.02
N SER A 89 8.70 -7.35 -8.87
CA SER A 89 8.78 -6.02 -8.30
C SER A 89 7.60 -5.78 -7.39
N GLU A 90 7.84 -4.97 -6.38
CA GLU A 90 6.85 -4.43 -5.47
C GLU A 90 6.98 -2.91 -5.52
N ILE A 91 5.87 -2.18 -5.45
CA ILE A 91 5.90 -0.73 -5.42
C ILE A 91 5.12 -0.29 -4.18
N GLU A 92 5.81 0.15 -3.15
CA GLU A 92 5.17 0.75 -1.98
C GLU A 92 4.80 2.20 -2.33
N ILE A 93 3.52 2.52 -2.21
CA ILE A 93 2.97 3.86 -2.44
C ILE A 93 2.29 4.30 -1.17
N ALA A 94 2.64 5.47 -0.65
CA ALA A 94 2.02 6.04 0.53
C ALA A 94 1.77 7.54 0.34
N ALA A 95 0.61 8.02 0.79
CA ALA A 95 0.27 9.42 0.85
C ALA A 95 -0.08 9.82 2.27
N ASN A 96 0.65 10.79 2.84
CA ASN A 96 0.39 11.34 4.16
C ASN A 96 0.41 10.31 5.31
N PHE A 97 1.26 9.28 5.18
CA PHE A 97 1.38 8.17 6.12
C PHE A 97 2.67 8.31 6.95
N SER A 98 2.64 7.84 8.20
CA SER A 98 3.80 7.82 9.10
C SER A 98 4.48 9.19 9.29
N SER A 99 3.68 10.26 9.37
CA SER A 99 4.14 11.65 9.55
C SER A 99 4.92 12.24 8.37
N VAL A 100 4.86 11.60 7.20
CA VAL A 100 5.44 12.05 5.94
C VAL A 100 4.35 12.74 5.11
N TYR A 101 4.55 14.00 4.78
CA TYR A 101 3.65 14.77 3.91
C TYR A 101 3.91 14.47 2.43
N GLY A 102 2.82 14.30 1.68
CA GLY A 102 2.85 14.09 0.24
C GLY A 102 2.93 12.61 -0.16
N TRP A 103 3.23 12.37 -1.43
CA TRP A 103 3.32 11.04 -2.03
C TRP A 103 4.74 10.51 -1.95
N LYS A 104 4.91 9.35 -1.30
CA LYS A 104 6.14 8.57 -1.27
C LYS A 104 5.93 7.30 -2.08
N ILE A 105 6.85 7.05 -3.03
CA ILE A 105 6.82 5.89 -3.90
C ILE A 105 8.18 5.21 -3.79
N CYS A 106 8.18 3.95 -3.38
CA CYS A 106 9.39 3.15 -3.18
C CYS A 106 9.28 1.87 -4.02
N PRO A 107 9.87 1.86 -5.23
CA PRO A 107 9.93 0.66 -6.03
C PRO A 107 11.01 -0.28 -5.51
N THR A 108 10.67 -1.56 -5.42
CA THR A 108 11.52 -2.65 -4.95
C THR A 108 11.57 -3.74 -6.02
N LEU A 109 12.75 -4.32 -6.23
CA LEU A 109 12.93 -5.52 -7.05
C LEU A 109 13.24 -6.69 -6.12
N GLY A 110 12.63 -7.83 -6.39
CA GLY A 110 12.69 -8.98 -5.50
C GLY A 110 12.78 -10.31 -6.24
N ILE A 111 13.33 -11.29 -5.53
CA ILE A 111 13.30 -12.70 -5.91
C ILE A 111 12.63 -13.45 -4.77
N LYS A 112 11.74 -14.37 -5.10
CA LYS A 112 10.96 -15.17 -4.17
C LYS A 112 11.16 -16.65 -4.46
N TRP A 113 11.39 -17.43 -3.41
CA TRP A 113 11.48 -18.88 -3.45
C TRP A 113 10.28 -19.52 -2.73
N ASN A 114 9.48 -20.31 -3.44
CA ASN A 114 8.36 -21.07 -2.91
C ASN A 114 8.83 -22.48 -2.54
N PHE A 115 8.68 -22.86 -1.28
CA PHE A 115 9.03 -24.19 -0.76
C PHE A 115 7.97 -25.24 -1.09
#